data_AF-A0A3B9KZH8-F1
#
_entry.id   AF-A0A3B9KZH8-F1
#
_cell.length_a   1.000
_cell.length_b   1.000
_cell.length_c   1.000
_cell.angle_alpha   90.00
_cell.angle_beta   90.00
_cell.angle_gamma   90.00
#
_symmetry.space_group_name_H-M   'P 1'
#
loop_
_entity.id
_entity.type
_entity.pdbx_description
1 polymer ?
#
loop_
_entity_poly.entity_id
_entity_poly.type
_entity_poly.pdbx_seq_one_letter_code
_entity_poly.pdbx_strand_id
1 'polypeptide(L)'
;MYRYDEFDARIVSERVAQFRGQVERRLAGTLLEDEFKPLRLQNGVYLQLHAYMLRVAIPYGQLSGRQLRQLAVVARDYDRGYGHFTT
;
A
#
# COMPACT_ATOMS: atom_id res chain seq x y z
N MET A 1 -8.78 -14.16 -15.50
CA MET A 1 -8.23 -13.02 -14.75
C MET A 1 -9.40 -12.18 -14.27
N TYR A 2 -9.48 -11.86 -12.98
CA TYR A 2 -10.52 -10.95 -12.47
C TYR A 2 -10.42 -9.61 -13.18
N ARG A 3 -11.55 -9.12 -13.71
CA ARG A 3 -11.61 -7.84 -14.41
C ARG A 3 -12.12 -6.81 -13.41
N TYR A 4 -11.21 -5.97 -12.94
CA TYR A 4 -11.57 -4.82 -12.12
C TYR A 4 -12.52 -3.92 -12.91
N ASP A 5 -13.60 -3.51 -12.26
CA ASP A 5 -14.58 -2.59 -12.82
C ASP A 5 -14.46 -1.19 -12.19
N GLU A 6 -15.39 -0.31 -12.55
CA GLU A 6 -15.43 1.07 -12.03
C GLU A 6 -15.76 1.11 -10.53
N PHE A 7 -16.49 0.11 -10.02
CA PHE A 7 -16.83 0.01 -8.62
C PHE A 7 -15.58 -0.32 -7.78
N ASP A 8 -14.78 -1.29 -8.23
CA ASP A 8 -13.48 -1.61 -7.62
C ASP A 8 -12.55 -0.40 -7.60
N ALA A 9 -12.45 0.30 -8.73
CA ALA A 9 -11.59 1.47 -8.87
C ALA A 9 -12.01 2.59 -7.91
N ARG A 10 -13.31 2.82 -7.77
CA ARG A 10 -13.85 3.80 -6.83
C ARG A 10 -13.55 3.43 -5.38
N ILE A 11 -13.76 2.16 -4.98
CA ILE A 11 -13.44 1.70 -3.62
C ILE A 11 -11.96 1.93 -3.30
N VAL A 12 -11.08 1.57 -4.22
CA VAL A 12 -9.64 1.76 -4.03
C VAL A 12 -9.31 3.25 -3.88
N SER A 13 -9.88 4.10 -4.73
CA SER A 13 -9.69 5.56 -4.66
C SER A 13 -10.14 6.14 -3.32
N GLU A 14 -11.33 5.76 -2.85
CA GLU A 14 -11.89 6.22 -1.57
C GLU A 14 -11.01 5.79 -0.39
N ARG A 15 -10.56 4.52 -0.39
CA ARG A 15 -9.63 4.01 0.64
C ARG A 15 -8.30 4.74 0.62
N VAL A 16 -7.75 5.03 -0.56
CA VAL A 16 -6.50 5.81 -0.70
C VAL A 16 -6.68 7.23 -0.14
N ALA A 17 -7.80 7.89 -0.45
CA ALA A 17 -8.09 9.23 0.07
C ALA A 17 -8.23 9.23 1.59
N GLN A 18 -8.94 8.24 2.15
CA GLN A 18 -9.08 8.06 3.59
C GLN A 18 -7.73 7.86 4.27
N PHE A 19 -6.91 6.93 3.75
CA PHE A 19 -5.61 6.62 4.34
C PHE A 19 -4.64 7.80 4.24
N ARG A 20 -4.69 8.58 3.15
CA ARG A 20 -3.91 9.83 3.02
C ARG A 20 -4.19 10.78 4.19
N GLY A 21 -5.46 11.04 4.50
CA GLY A 21 -5.82 11.92 5.62
C GLY A 21 -5.35 11.37 6.98
N GLN A 22 -5.33 10.05 7.16
CA GLN A 22 -4.79 9.43 8.37
C GLN A 22 -3.27 9.60 8.46
N VAL A 23 -2.54 9.46 7.35
CA VAL A 23 -1.09 9.72 7.27
C VAL A 23 -0.79 11.20 7.55
N GLU A 24 -1.53 12.14 6.97
CA GLU A 24 -1.37 13.58 7.22
C GLU A 24 -1.54 13.92 8.71
N ARG A 25 -2.56 13.36 9.36
CA ARG A 25 -2.76 13.53 10.81
C ARG A 25 -1.63 12.93 11.64
N ARG A 26 -1.12 11.76 11.25
CA ARG A 26 0.04 11.12 11.90
C ARG A 26 1.30 11.96 11.77
N LEU A 27 1.52 12.58 10.61
CA LEU A 27 2.65 13.49 10.37
C LEU A 27 2.49 14.81 11.15
N ALA A 28 1.26 15.29 11.30
CA ALA A 28 0.93 16.47 12.11
C ALA A 28 0.95 16.21 13.62
N GLY A 29 1.14 14.96 14.07
CA GLY A 29 1.12 14.57 15.49
C GLY A 29 -0.27 14.53 16.14
N THR A 30 -1.34 14.70 15.37
CA THR A 30 -2.75 14.66 15.84
C THR A 30 -3.38 13.26 15.78
N LEU A 31 -2.56 12.26 15.43
CA LEU A 31 -2.90 10.84 15.47
C LEU A 31 -1.66 10.12 16.03
N LEU A 32 -1.81 9.50 17.20
CA LEU A 32 -0.70 8.85 17.91
C LEU A 32 -0.27 7.57 17.18
N GLU A 33 0.97 7.10 17.42
CA GLU A 33 1.47 5.88 16.76
C GLU A 33 0.61 4.65 17.08
N ASP A 34 0.14 4.50 18.31
CA ASP A 34 -0.69 3.36 18.71
C ASP A 34 -2.07 3.36 18.02
N GLU A 35 -2.63 4.54 17.76
CA GLU A 35 -3.88 4.72 17.00
C GLU A 35 -3.65 4.53 15.50
N PHE A 36 -2.50 4.95 14.99
CA PHE A 36 -2.12 4.82 13.58
C PHE A 36 -1.74 3.39 13.21
N LYS A 37 -1.16 2.63 14.13
CA LYS A 37 -0.71 1.24 13.94
C LYS A 37 -1.76 0.35 13.27
N PRO A 38 -3.01 0.20 13.77
CA PRO A 38 -4.02 -0.62 13.10
C PRO A 38 -4.35 -0.11 11.70
N LEU A 39 -4.40 1.21 11.49
CA LEU A 39 -4.74 1.83 10.21
C LEU A 39 -3.69 1.53 9.13
N ARG A 40 -2.40 1.70 9.47
CA ARG A 40 -1.31 1.39 8.53
C ARG A 40 -1.22 -0.11 8.23
N LEU A 41 -1.46 -0.97 9.23
CA LEU A 41 -1.42 -2.43 9.03
C LEU A 41 -2.55 -2.91 8.12
N GLN A 42 -3.76 -2.37 8.25
CA GLN A 42 -4.87 -2.66 7.33
C GLN A 42 -4.58 -2.24 5.89
N ASN A 43 -3.72 -1.23 5.69
CA ASN A 43 -3.28 -0.76 4.38
C ASN A 43 -1.94 -1.38 3.92
N GLY A 44 -1.48 -2.44 4.60
CA GLY A 44 -0.27 -3.17 4.22
C GLY A 44 1.04 -2.45 4.53
N VAL A 45 1.04 -1.41 5.36
CA VAL A 45 2.22 -0.63 5.74
C VAL A 45 2.73 -1.07 7.11
N TYR A 46 3.83 -1.83 7.10
CA TYR A 46 4.46 -2.41 8.27
C TYR A 46 5.71 -1.63 8.66
N LEU A 47 5.78 -1.12 9.88
CA LEU A 47 7.02 -0.57 10.42
C LEU A 47 7.96 -1.72 10.81
N GLN A 48 9.07 -1.85 10.09
CA GLN A 48 10.25 -2.61 10.50
C GLN A 48 11.15 -1.73 11.37
N LEU A 49 12.29 -2.25 11.85
CA LEU A 49 13.18 -1.52 12.78
C LEU A 49 13.46 -0.07 12.38
N HIS A 50 13.72 0.18 11.10
CA HIS A 50 14.18 1.48 10.62
C HIS A 50 13.39 2.03 9.42
N ALA A 51 12.41 1.28 8.90
CA ALA A 51 11.71 1.65 7.67
C ALA A 51 10.33 1.01 7.59
N TYR A 52 9.46 1.60 6.76
CA TYR A 52 8.20 0.99 6.40
C TYR A 52 8.38 -0.01 5.26
N MET A 53 7.73 -1.16 5.36
CA MET A 53 7.56 -2.16 4.31
C MET A 53 6.12 -2.09 3.81
N LEU A 54 5.94 -1.93 2.49
CA LEU A 54 4.65 -1.99 1.83
C LEU A 54 4.39 -3.41 1.31
N ARG A 55 3.36 -4.06 1.84
CA ARG A 55 2.86 -5.35 1.37
C ARG A 55 1.66 -5.13 0.44
N VAL A 56 1.79 -5.60 -0.79
CA VAL A 56 0.73 -5.50 -1.80
C VAL A 56 0.01 -6.84 -1.92
N ALA A 57 -1.32 -6.81 -1.81
CA ALA A 57 -2.14 -8.00 -2.03
C ALA A 57 -2.22 -8.33 -3.54
N ILE A 58 -1.90 -9.58 -3.90
CA ILE A 58 -2.01 -10.09 -5.26
C ILE A 58 -3.02 -11.25 -5.25
N PRO A 59 -4.26 -11.03 -5.70
CA PRO A 59 -5.29 -12.07 -5.70
C PRO A 59 -4.83 -13.30 -6.49
N TYR A 60 -4.84 -14.45 -5.82
CA TYR A 60 -4.43 -15.75 -6.39
C TYR A 60 -3.01 -15.76 -6.99
N GLY A 61 -2.14 -14.81 -6.64
CA GLY A 61 -0.81 -14.67 -7.23
C GLY A 61 -0.78 -14.27 -8.71
N GLN A 62 -1.91 -13.86 -9.30
CA GLN A 62 -1.99 -13.54 -10.73
C GLN A 62 -1.57 -12.09 -11.00
N LEU A 63 -0.55 -11.90 -11.86
CA LEU A 63 -0.09 -10.59 -12.31
C LEU A 63 0.02 -10.53 -13.84
N SER A 64 -0.44 -9.43 -14.42
CA SER A 64 -0.10 -9.05 -15.79
C SER A 64 1.26 -8.35 -15.84
N GLY A 65 1.90 -8.36 -17.01
CA GLY A 65 3.14 -7.60 -17.23
C GLY A 65 2.98 -6.09 -16.96
N ARG A 66 1.78 -5.53 -17.18
CA ARG A 66 1.47 -4.13 -16.85
C ARG A 66 1.50 -3.88 -15.33
N GLN A 67 0.86 -4.75 -14.55
CA GLN A 67 0.87 -4.65 -13.08
C GLN A 67 2.29 -4.82 -12.52
N LEU A 68 3.07 -5.77 -13.05
CA LEU A 68 4.45 -5.97 -12.61
C LEU A 68 5.33 -4.74 -12.90
N ARG A 69 5.18 -4.10 -14.07
CA ARG A 69 5.87 -2.84 -14.37
C ARG A 69 5.48 -1.71 -13.41
N GLN A 70 4.22 -1.63 -13.01
CA GLN A 70 3.78 -0.64 -12.01
C GLN A 70 4.43 -0.89 -10.64
N LEU A 71 4.52 -2.15 -10.20
CA LEU A 71 5.25 -2.49 -8.98
C LEU A 71 6.74 -2.11 -9.07
N ALA A 72 7.35 -2.29 -10.25
CA ALA A 72 8.73 -1.88 -10.48
C ALA A 72 8.93 -0.35 -10.42
N VAL A 73 7.94 0.45 -10.86
CA VAL A 73 7.96 1.91 -10.66
C VAL A 73 7.95 2.23 -9.17
N VAL A 74 7.08 1.59 -8.40
CA VAL A 74 7.01 1.82 -6.94
C VAL A 74 8.33 1.49 -6.25
N ALA A 75 8.93 0.34 -6.58
CA ALA A 75 10.20 -0.07 -6.00
C ALA A 75 11.36 0.87 -6.35
N ARG A 76 11.39 1.44 -7.57
CA ARG A 76 12.46 2.35 -7.99
C ARG A 76 12.31 3.77 -7.45
N ASP A 77 11.08 4.29 -7.44
CA ASP A 77 10.84 5.71 -7.19
C ASP A 77 10.62 5.99 -5.70
N TYR A 78 10.14 5.00 -4.93
CA TYR A 78 9.77 5.16 -3.52
C TYR A 78 10.48 4.17 -2.58
N ASP A 79 11.32 3.28 -3.11
CA ASP A 79 12.11 2.33 -2.32
C ASP A 79 13.53 2.20 -2.93
N ARG A 80 14.26 1.14 -2.58
CA ARG A 80 15.66 0.90 -2.97
C ARG A 80 15.82 0.09 -4.26
N GLY A 81 14.79 0.03 -5.10
CA GLY A 81 14.82 -0.65 -6.40
C GLY A 81 14.64 -2.17 -6.36
N TYR A 82 14.23 -2.75 -5.24
CA TYR A 82 13.94 -4.19 -5.12
C TYR A 82 12.57 -4.46 -4.50
N GLY A 83 12.07 -5.68 -4.70
CA GLY A 83 10.87 -6.18 -4.06
C GLY A 83 11.02 -7.67 -3.75
N HIS A 84 10.18 -8.17 -2.85
CA HIS A 84 10.19 -9.57 -2.44
C HIS A 84 8.79 -10.16 -2.57
N PHE A 85 8.68 -11.29 -3.26
CA PHE A 85 7.45 -12.08 -3.28
C PHE A 85 7.41 -12.97 -2.04
N THR A 86 6.37 -12.78 -1.23
CA THR A 86 6.13 -13.64 -0.08
C THR A 86 5.63 -15.02 -0.52
N THR A 87 5.87 -16.01 0.33
CA THR A 87 5.33 -17.38 0.21
C THR A 87 3.81 -17.42 0.35
#